data_AF-A0A533BHK7-F1
#
_entry.id   AF-A0A533BHK7-F1
#
_cell.length_a   1.000
_cell.length_b   1.000
_cell.length_c   1.000
_cell.angle_alpha   90.00
_cell.angle_beta   90.00
_cell.angle_gamma   90.00
#
_symmetry.space_group_name_H-M   'P 1'
#
loop_
_entity.id
_entity.type
_entity.pdbx_description
1 polymer ?
#
loop_
_entity_poly.entity_id
_entity_poly.type
_entity_poly.pdbx_seq_one_letter_code
_entity_poly.pdbx_strand_id
1 'polypeptide(L)'
;MRQILISVLALWSSLCGGMSLAEGGSVARIGESGEFLEMEYQVNGQLSKDSLPLYRAEGVRYFSAGVGIDERTAEYPPFSLKLVFTAGGKPFLAGVAVTIQSAKGGPSINIPSDHVNGPWLFVELPSGTYHLTAVHAGQTQGLKGVTVETGKMKTVHLRWPEE
;
A
#
# COMPACT_ATOMS: atom_id res chain seq x y z
N MET A 1 70.39 20.38 -33.56
CA MET A 1 69.74 21.52 -32.88
C MET A 1 68.23 21.32 -32.96
N ARG A 2 67.52 21.28 -31.81
CA ARG A 2 66.07 21.51 -31.57
C ARG A 2 65.06 20.61 -32.30
N GLN A 3 63.90 20.18 -31.80
CA GLN A 3 63.21 20.01 -30.49
C GLN A 3 61.90 19.28 -30.89
N ILE A 4 61.63 18.05 -30.42
CA ILE A 4 60.56 17.60 -29.48
C ILE A 4 59.08 17.91 -29.85
N LEU A 5 58.22 16.87 -29.66
CA LEU A 5 56.81 16.82 -29.19
C LEU A 5 55.84 16.15 -30.19
N ILE A 6 55.43 14.87 -29.99
CA ILE A 6 54.41 14.30 -29.05
C ILE A 6 52.98 14.71 -29.42
N SER A 7 52.10 13.73 -29.70
CA SER A 7 50.79 13.50 -29.02
C SER A 7 49.99 12.42 -29.78
N VAL A 8 49.87 11.19 -29.24
CA VAL A 8 48.88 10.67 -28.27
C VAL A 8 47.66 10.05 -28.95
N LEU A 9 47.56 8.72 -28.77
CA LEU A 9 46.45 7.83 -29.13
C LEU A 9 45.14 8.29 -28.49
N ALA A 10 44.07 8.34 -29.29
CA ALA A 10 42.71 8.39 -28.79
C ALA A 10 42.33 7.00 -28.22
N LEU A 11 42.33 6.88 -26.89
CA LEU A 11 41.65 5.79 -26.19
C LEU A 11 40.14 6.02 -26.31
N TRP A 12 39.45 5.12 -27.02
CA TRP A 12 37.99 5.02 -26.93
C TRP A 12 37.63 4.40 -25.60
N SER A 13 37.29 5.24 -24.62
CA SER A 13 36.68 4.82 -23.37
C SER A 13 35.23 4.43 -23.65
N SER A 14 34.95 3.13 -23.68
CA SER A 14 33.57 2.62 -23.54
C SER A 14 32.98 3.18 -22.25
N LEU A 15 32.05 4.13 -22.38
CA LEU A 15 31.11 4.42 -21.32
C LEU A 15 30.27 3.15 -21.13
N CYS A 16 30.65 2.34 -20.14
CA CYS A 16 29.76 1.37 -19.53
C CYS A 16 28.68 2.18 -18.80
N GLY A 17 27.63 2.55 -19.53
CA GLY A 17 26.42 3.09 -18.95
C GLY A 17 25.83 2.00 -18.07
N GLY A 18 25.95 2.16 -16.75
CA GLY A 18 25.26 1.31 -15.80
C GLY A 18 23.77 1.36 -16.11
N MET A 19 23.22 0.25 -16.59
CA MET A 19 21.78 0.04 -16.62
C MET A 19 21.34 -0.10 -15.17
N SER A 20 21.04 1.03 -14.53
CA SER A 20 20.20 1.03 -13.34
C SER A 20 18.82 0.60 -13.79
N LEU A 21 18.52 -0.69 -13.66
CA LEU A 21 17.15 -1.17 -13.53
C LEU A 21 16.61 -0.52 -12.24
N ALA A 22 16.07 0.69 -12.36
CA ALA A 22 15.07 1.14 -11.42
C ALA A 22 13.93 0.14 -11.59
N GLU A 23 13.79 -0.78 -10.63
CA GLU A 23 12.60 -1.61 -10.50
C GLU A 23 11.41 -0.64 -10.50
N GLY A 24 10.69 -0.61 -11.63
CA GLY A 24 9.59 0.30 -11.85
C GLY A 24 8.41 -0.08 -10.97
N GLY A 25 8.49 0.23 -9.69
CA GLY A 25 7.36 0.16 -8.78
C GLY A 25 6.30 1.15 -9.26
N SER A 26 5.07 0.67 -9.41
CA SER A 26 3.93 1.51 -9.75
C SER A 26 3.66 2.47 -8.60
N VAL A 27 3.62 3.78 -8.87
CA VAL A 27 3.29 4.76 -7.83
C VAL A 27 1.79 5.03 -7.89
N ALA A 28 1.09 4.71 -6.81
CA ALA A 28 -0.31 5.00 -6.66
C ALA A 28 -0.53 6.44 -6.19
N ARG A 29 -1.53 7.11 -6.74
CA ARG A 29 -1.89 8.49 -6.38
C ARG A 29 -3.37 8.62 -6.19
N ILE A 30 -3.79 9.54 -5.33
CA ILE A 30 -5.21 9.89 -5.22
C ILE A 30 -5.57 10.66 -6.48
N GLY A 31 -6.55 10.17 -7.24
CA GLY A 31 -7.03 10.80 -8.46
C GLY A 31 -7.67 12.16 -8.18
N GLU A 32 -7.83 12.99 -9.21
CA GLU A 32 -8.33 14.36 -9.06
C GLU A 32 -9.73 14.44 -8.42
N SER A 33 -10.59 13.45 -8.67
CA SER A 33 -11.92 13.38 -8.04
C SER A 33 -11.86 13.11 -6.54
N GLY A 34 -10.75 12.55 -6.03
CA GLY A 34 -10.63 12.08 -4.66
C GLY A 34 -11.43 10.81 -4.34
N GLU A 35 -12.09 10.21 -5.34
CA GLU A 35 -12.91 9.00 -5.18
C GLU A 35 -12.16 7.71 -5.53
N PHE A 36 -11.02 7.83 -6.22
CA PHE A 36 -10.21 6.70 -6.64
C PHE A 36 -8.74 6.93 -6.31
N LEU A 37 -8.08 5.82 -6.01
CA LEU A 37 -6.65 5.72 -6.06
C LEU A 37 -6.25 5.16 -7.43
N GLU A 38 -5.48 5.92 -8.19
CA GLU A 38 -5.05 5.59 -9.53
C GLU A 38 -3.62 5.08 -9.51
N MET A 39 -3.38 3.99 -10.24
CA MET A 39 -2.05 3.40 -10.42
C MET A 39 -1.77 3.22 -11.89
N GLU A 40 -0.60 3.64 -12.32
CA GLU A 40 -0.10 3.38 -13.67
C GLU A 40 1.04 2.37 -13.60
N TYR A 41 0.95 1.33 -14.43
CA TYR A 41 1.91 0.23 -14.48
C TYR A 41 2.13 -0.22 -15.91
N GLN A 42 3.31 -0.77 -16.19
CA GLN A 42 3.62 -1.27 -17.52
C GLN A 42 3.41 -2.78 -17.58
N VAL A 43 2.46 -3.22 -18.39
CA VAL A 43 2.26 -4.64 -18.70
C VAL A 43 2.75 -4.86 -20.12
N ASN A 44 3.79 -5.68 -20.29
CA ASN A 44 4.38 -5.98 -21.61
C ASN A 44 4.75 -4.73 -22.45
N GLY A 45 5.21 -3.66 -21.80
CA GLY A 45 5.55 -2.40 -22.46
C GLY A 45 4.36 -1.50 -22.81
N GLN A 46 3.14 -1.91 -22.46
CA GLN A 46 1.94 -1.08 -22.57
C GLN A 46 1.58 -0.50 -21.21
N LEU A 47 1.40 0.82 -21.16
CA LEU A 47 0.90 1.50 -19.98
C LEU A 47 -0.55 1.07 -19.72
N SER A 48 -0.79 0.46 -18.58
CA SER A 48 -2.10 0.11 -18.05
C SER A 48 -2.38 0.96 -16.83
N LYS A 49 -3.64 1.34 -16.65
CA LYS A 49 -4.12 2.10 -15.50
C LYS A 49 -5.09 1.23 -14.71
N ASP A 50 -4.87 1.13 -13.42
CA ASP A 50 -5.83 0.54 -12.47
C ASP A 50 -6.35 1.64 -11.54
N SER A 51 -7.57 1.44 -11.05
CA SER A 51 -8.26 2.36 -10.17
C SER A 51 -8.90 1.60 -9.02
N LEU A 52 -8.44 1.87 -7.80
CA LEU A 52 -9.01 1.31 -6.59
C LEU A 52 -9.99 2.32 -5.98
N PRO A 53 -11.21 1.91 -5.56
CA PRO A 53 -12.14 2.80 -4.88
C PRO A 53 -11.55 3.35 -3.58
N LEU A 54 -11.63 4.67 -3.41
CA LEU A 54 -11.23 5.39 -2.19
C LEU A 54 -12.48 5.82 -1.43
N TYR A 55 -12.80 5.07 -0.39
CA TYR A 55 -14.00 5.28 0.42
C TYR A 55 -13.74 6.28 1.55
N ARG A 56 -14.84 6.73 2.18
CA ARG A 56 -14.80 7.55 3.39
C ARG A 56 -15.84 7.07 4.41
N ALA A 57 -15.46 7.02 5.68
CA ALA A 57 -16.36 6.78 6.80
C ALA A 57 -15.92 7.64 7.99
N GLU A 58 -16.85 8.33 8.65
CA GLU A 58 -16.57 9.23 9.78
C GLU A 58 -15.41 10.21 9.51
N GLY A 59 -15.33 10.74 8.29
CA GLY A 59 -14.28 11.67 7.89
C GLY A 59 -12.90 11.04 7.61
N VAL A 60 -12.75 9.73 7.76
CA VAL A 60 -11.52 8.97 7.50
C VAL A 60 -11.58 8.30 6.12
N ARG A 61 -10.50 8.42 5.35
CA ARG A 61 -10.36 7.76 4.05
C ARG A 61 -9.79 6.36 4.21
N TYR A 62 -10.23 5.43 3.36
CA TYR A 62 -9.70 4.08 3.32
C TYR A 62 -9.90 3.43 1.95
N PHE A 63 -9.03 2.48 1.61
CA PHE A 63 -9.15 1.68 0.39
C PHE A 63 -8.58 0.27 0.62
N SER A 64 -9.03 -0.69 -0.18
CA SER A 64 -8.52 -2.06 -0.16
C SER A 64 -7.63 -2.33 -1.38
N ALA A 65 -6.58 -3.13 -1.18
CA ALA A 65 -5.62 -3.48 -2.22
C ALA A 65 -4.92 -4.81 -1.92
N GLY A 66 -3.92 -5.13 -2.73
CA GLY A 66 -3.04 -6.27 -2.59
C GLY A 66 -3.55 -7.53 -3.30
N VAL A 67 -4.49 -7.42 -4.25
CA VAL A 67 -4.98 -8.58 -5.03
C VAL A 67 -3.97 -8.97 -6.10
N GLY A 68 -3.51 -8.01 -6.91
CA GLY A 68 -2.47 -8.19 -7.92
C GLY A 68 -1.04 -8.10 -7.38
N ILE A 69 -0.07 -8.49 -8.22
CA ILE A 69 1.35 -8.28 -7.91
C ILE A 69 1.69 -6.78 -7.95
N ASP A 70 1.15 -6.05 -8.91
CA ASP A 70 1.37 -4.62 -9.09
C ASP A 70 0.87 -3.83 -7.87
N GLU A 71 -0.33 -4.17 -7.36
CA GLU A 71 -0.83 -3.62 -6.10
C GLU A 71 0.08 -3.94 -4.91
N ARG A 72 0.82 -5.06 -4.92
CA ARG A 72 1.70 -5.44 -3.81
C ARG A 72 3.07 -4.78 -3.86
N THR A 73 3.53 -4.43 -5.05
CA THR A 73 4.81 -3.74 -5.28
C THR A 73 4.64 -2.23 -5.41
N ALA A 74 3.39 -1.74 -5.48
CA ALA A 74 3.10 -0.33 -5.60
C ALA A 74 3.49 0.49 -4.36
N GLU A 75 3.93 1.71 -4.61
CA GLU A 75 4.09 2.74 -3.58
C GLU A 75 2.77 3.50 -3.41
N TYR A 76 2.19 3.46 -2.21
CA TYR A 76 0.91 4.10 -1.91
C TYR A 76 1.10 5.48 -1.28
N PRO A 77 0.11 6.39 -1.41
CA PRO A 77 0.07 7.61 -0.62
C PRO A 77 0.15 7.30 0.89
N PRO A 78 0.56 8.27 1.72
CA PRO A 78 0.76 8.04 3.14
C PRO A 78 -0.57 7.79 3.86
N PHE A 79 -0.90 6.52 4.09
CA PHE A 79 -1.93 6.07 5.01
C PHE A 79 -1.28 5.63 6.32
N SER A 80 -1.89 5.97 7.45
CA SER A 80 -1.26 5.79 8.77
C SER A 80 -1.45 4.39 9.35
N LEU A 81 -2.41 3.61 8.83
CA LEU A 81 -2.65 2.23 9.22
C LEU A 81 -2.80 1.32 7.98
N LYS A 82 -2.07 0.19 7.97
CA LYS A 82 -2.24 -0.92 7.04
C LYS A 82 -2.65 -2.16 7.82
N LEU A 83 -3.81 -2.72 7.49
CA LEU A 83 -4.24 -4.03 7.97
C LEU A 83 -3.93 -5.08 6.90
N VAL A 84 -3.45 -6.23 7.33
CA VAL A 84 -3.13 -7.38 6.48
C VAL A 84 -3.92 -8.58 6.98
N PHE A 85 -4.79 -9.11 6.12
CA PHE A 85 -5.70 -10.21 6.44
C PHE A 85 -5.22 -11.52 5.84
N THR A 86 -5.26 -12.59 6.63
CA THR A 86 -4.88 -13.96 6.22
C THR A 86 -5.78 -15.00 6.89
N ALA A 87 -6.02 -16.13 6.24
CA ALA A 87 -6.76 -17.25 6.85
C ALA A 87 -6.15 -18.59 6.43
N GLY A 88 -6.12 -19.57 7.33
CA GLY A 88 -5.87 -20.99 7.00
C GLY A 88 -4.88 -21.26 5.86
N GLY A 89 -3.60 -20.89 6.03
CA GLY A 89 -2.55 -21.10 5.03
C GLY A 89 -2.68 -20.30 3.72
N LYS A 90 -3.82 -19.66 3.45
CA LYS A 90 -4.04 -18.82 2.28
C LYS A 90 -3.38 -17.46 2.48
N PRO A 91 -2.59 -16.99 1.50
CA PRO A 91 -1.95 -15.68 1.58
C PRO A 91 -2.94 -14.52 1.40
N PHE A 92 -4.18 -14.78 0.96
CA PHE A 92 -5.17 -13.76 0.64
C PHE A 92 -6.50 -14.00 1.33
N LEU A 93 -7.03 -12.95 1.97
CA LEU A 93 -8.35 -12.92 2.57
C LEU A 93 -9.04 -11.58 2.27
N ALA A 94 -10.21 -11.63 1.66
CA ALA A 94 -11.09 -10.49 1.41
C ALA A 94 -12.39 -10.64 2.22
N GLY A 95 -13.35 -9.74 2.07
CA GLY A 95 -14.66 -9.86 2.70
C GLY A 95 -14.62 -9.66 4.22
N VAL A 96 -13.69 -8.85 4.72
CA VAL A 96 -13.50 -8.59 6.15
C VAL A 96 -14.24 -7.31 6.54
N ALA A 97 -15.22 -7.40 7.44
CA ALA A 97 -15.81 -6.21 8.05
C ALA A 97 -14.90 -5.70 9.16
N VAL A 98 -14.60 -4.40 9.20
CA VAL A 98 -13.68 -3.80 10.19
C VAL A 98 -14.36 -2.65 10.93
N THR A 99 -14.26 -2.69 12.26
CA THR A 99 -14.66 -1.60 13.15
C THR A 99 -13.42 -1.05 13.87
N ILE A 100 -13.23 0.26 13.80
CA ILE A 100 -12.13 0.97 14.46
C ILE A 100 -12.71 1.96 15.46
N GLN A 101 -12.37 1.77 16.73
CA GLN A 101 -12.81 2.62 17.83
C GLN A 101 -11.63 3.36 18.43
N SER A 102 -11.72 4.68 18.55
CA SER A 102 -10.73 5.46 19.32
C SER A 102 -10.79 5.08 20.80
N ALA A 103 -9.63 4.86 21.42
CA ALA A 103 -9.51 4.58 22.85
C ALA A 103 -9.95 5.78 23.72
N LYS A 104 -9.99 6.99 23.14
CA LYS A 104 -10.54 8.20 23.79
C LYS A 104 -12.07 8.26 23.76
N GLY A 105 -12.74 7.28 23.14
CA GLY A 105 -14.17 7.32 22.84
C GLY A 105 -14.47 8.08 21.54
N GLY A 106 -15.76 8.22 21.22
CA GLY A 106 -16.24 8.83 19.97
C GLY A 106 -16.88 7.80 19.02
N PRO A 107 -17.35 8.24 17.84
CA PRO A 107 -17.96 7.35 16.86
C PRO A 107 -16.97 6.30 16.36
N SER A 108 -17.46 5.10 16.07
CA SER A 108 -16.65 4.05 15.46
C SER A 108 -16.61 4.23 13.95
N ILE A 109 -15.44 4.03 13.35
CA ILE A 109 -15.30 3.94 11.90
C ILE A 109 -15.67 2.51 11.52
N ASN A 110 -16.72 2.35 10.72
CA ASN A 110 -17.18 1.06 10.24
C ASN A 110 -16.88 0.92 8.75
N ILE A 111 -16.14 -0.12 8.40
CA ILE A 111 -15.75 -0.48 7.05
C ILE A 111 -16.46 -1.80 6.73
N PRO A 112 -17.44 -1.81 5.80
CA PRO A 112 -18.22 -2.99 5.50
C PRO A 112 -17.40 -3.99 4.67
N SER A 113 -17.77 -5.27 4.74
CA SER A 113 -16.99 -6.36 4.14
C SER A 113 -16.87 -6.28 2.62
N ASP A 114 -17.87 -5.73 1.94
CA ASP A 114 -17.93 -5.53 0.49
C ASP A 114 -17.00 -4.41 -0.01
N HIS A 115 -16.47 -3.58 0.89
CA HIS A 115 -15.42 -2.61 0.55
C HIS A 115 -14.00 -3.21 0.67
N VAL A 116 -13.87 -4.39 1.28
CA VAL A 116 -12.58 -5.06 1.51
C VAL A 116 -12.41 -6.19 0.51
N ASN A 117 -12.00 -5.83 -0.70
CA ASN A 117 -11.89 -6.75 -1.84
C ASN A 117 -10.51 -7.41 -1.99
N GLY A 118 -9.55 -7.01 -1.16
CA GLY A 118 -8.20 -7.55 -1.14
C GLY A 118 -7.68 -7.83 0.28
N PRO A 119 -6.50 -8.47 0.38
CA PRO A 119 -5.88 -8.83 1.64
C PRO A 119 -5.39 -7.63 2.46
N TRP A 120 -5.26 -6.46 1.83
CA TRP A 120 -4.79 -5.25 2.50
C TRP A 120 -5.90 -4.21 2.58
N LEU A 121 -5.95 -3.53 3.72
CA LEU A 121 -6.80 -2.37 3.95
C LEU A 121 -5.95 -1.25 4.50
N PHE A 122 -5.97 -0.11 3.82
CA PHE A 122 -5.26 1.09 4.22
C PHE A 122 -6.26 2.09 4.78
N VAL A 123 -5.94 2.69 5.92
CA VAL A 123 -6.83 3.62 6.64
C VAL A 123 -6.04 4.85 7.10
N GLU A 124 -6.56 6.04 6.80
CA GLU A 124 -5.94 7.31 7.16
C GLU A 124 -6.49 7.80 8.50
N LEU A 125 -5.93 7.28 9.58
CA LEU A 125 -6.27 7.67 10.94
C LEU A 125 -5.41 8.83 11.44
N PRO A 126 -6.01 9.77 12.19
CA PRO A 126 -5.24 10.70 13.01
C PRO A 126 -4.36 9.98 14.04
N SER A 127 -3.31 10.64 14.50
CA SER A 127 -2.48 10.14 15.62
C SER A 127 -3.34 9.82 16.84
N GLY A 128 -3.14 8.63 17.42
CA GLY A 128 -3.91 8.19 18.57
C GLY A 128 -3.79 6.70 18.84
N THR A 129 -4.59 6.23 19.79
CA THR A 129 -4.67 4.81 20.17
C THR A 129 -6.05 4.29 19.83
N TYR A 130 -6.11 3.13 19.17
CA TYR A 130 -7.34 2.55 18.65
C TYR A 130 -7.54 1.11 19.10
N HIS A 131 -8.79 0.69 19.13
CA HIS A 131 -9.22 -0.70 19.24
C HIS A 131 -9.81 -1.12 17.89
N LEU A 132 -9.33 -2.24 17.38
CA LEU A 132 -9.75 -2.81 16.10
C LEU A 132 -10.58 -4.07 16.37
N THR A 133 -11.66 -4.22 15.64
CA THR A 133 -12.42 -5.48 15.53
C THR A 133 -12.55 -5.80 14.05
N ALA A 134 -12.17 -7.00 13.64
CA ALA A 134 -12.30 -7.48 12.28
C ALA A 134 -13.09 -8.78 12.27
N VAL A 135 -14.06 -8.90 11.38
CA VAL A 135 -14.95 -10.06 11.27
C VAL A 135 -14.88 -10.63 9.88
N HIS A 136 -14.64 -11.94 9.77
CA HIS A 136 -14.65 -12.69 8.53
C HIS A 136 -15.40 -14.00 8.77
N ALA A 137 -16.36 -14.34 7.91
CA ALA A 137 -17.18 -15.56 8.02
C ALA A 137 -17.74 -15.82 9.44
N GLY A 138 -18.19 -14.76 10.13
CA GLY A 138 -18.73 -14.85 11.49
C GLY A 138 -17.67 -15.02 12.60
N GLN A 139 -16.39 -15.15 12.27
CA GLN A 139 -15.29 -15.21 13.23
C GLN A 139 -14.67 -13.83 13.47
N THR A 140 -14.50 -13.46 14.73
CA THR A 140 -14.03 -12.14 15.15
C THR A 140 -12.57 -12.18 15.62
N GLN A 141 -11.77 -11.25 15.12
CA GLN A 141 -10.44 -10.91 15.62
C GLN A 141 -10.46 -9.51 16.24
N GLY A 142 -10.05 -9.40 17.51
CA GLY A 142 -10.01 -8.14 18.24
C GLY A 142 -8.59 -7.77 18.66
N LEU A 143 -8.20 -6.50 18.43
CA LEU A 143 -6.90 -5.98 18.87
C LEU A 143 -7.09 -4.65 19.59
N LYS A 144 -6.55 -4.51 20.81
CA LYS A 144 -6.65 -3.29 21.60
C LYS A 144 -5.31 -2.57 21.65
N GLY A 145 -5.34 -1.23 21.75
CA GLY A 145 -4.14 -0.45 22.01
C GLY A 145 -3.24 -0.23 20.80
N VAL A 146 -3.80 -0.22 19.59
CA VAL A 146 -3.05 0.05 18.37
C VAL A 146 -2.71 1.53 18.31
N THR A 147 -1.44 1.86 18.51
CA THR A 147 -0.95 3.24 18.40
C THR A 147 -0.61 3.58 16.94
N VAL A 148 -1.15 4.69 16.48
CA VAL A 148 -0.92 5.29 15.17
C VAL A 148 -0.26 6.65 15.37
N GLU A 149 0.78 6.93 14.57
CA GLU A 149 1.55 8.17 14.61
C GLU A 149 1.52 8.86 13.25
N THR A 150 1.44 10.17 13.24
CA THR A 150 1.45 10.98 12.01
C THR A 150 2.75 10.74 11.24
N GLY A 151 2.64 10.52 9.92
CA GLY A 151 3.78 10.32 9.04
C GLY A 151 4.42 8.92 9.12
N LYS A 152 3.88 8.00 9.93
CA LYS A 152 4.32 6.61 9.98
C LYS A 152 3.17 5.66 9.70
N MET A 153 3.39 4.71 8.81
CA MET A 153 2.42 3.64 8.58
C MET A 153 2.60 2.54 9.63
N LYS A 154 1.58 2.34 10.47
CA LYS A 154 1.49 1.18 11.35
C LYS A 154 0.94 -0.01 10.56
N THR A 155 1.64 -1.12 10.54
CA THR A 155 1.11 -2.38 9.96
C THR A 155 0.62 -3.31 11.06
N VAL A 156 -0.57 -3.91 10.86
CA VAL A 156 -1.18 -4.89 11.76
C VAL A 156 -1.60 -6.11 10.95
N HIS A 157 -1.23 -7.30 11.41
CA HIS A 157 -1.62 -8.57 10.81
C HIS A 157 -2.76 -9.18 11.61
N LEU A 158 -3.83 -9.57 10.92
CA LEU A 158 -4.99 -10.25 11.47
C LEU A 158 -5.13 -11.59 10.77
N ARG A 159 -5.17 -12.66 11.56
CA ARG A 159 -5.15 -14.04 11.06
C ARG A 159 -6.31 -14.83 11.62
N TRP A 160 -7.00 -15.53 10.74
CA TRP A 160 -8.05 -16.48 11.09
C TRP A 160 -7.52 -17.92 11.01
N PRO A 161 -8.06 -18.84 11.84
CA PRO A 161 -7.81 -20.27 11.67
C PRO A 161 -8.34 -20.76 10.32
N GLU A 162 -7.86 -21.92 9.89
CA GLU A 162 -8.45 -22.67 8.77
C GLU A 162 -9.84 -23.17 9.21
N GLU A 163 -10.82 -23.14 8.31
CA GLU A 163 -12.13 -23.81 8.49
C GLU A 163 -12.03 -25.30 8.19
#